data_AF-A0A6V7UX07-F1
#
_entry.id   AF-A0A6V7UX07-F1
#
_cell.length_a   1.000
_cell.length_b   1.000
_cell.length_c   1.000
_cell.angle_alpha   90.00
_cell.angle_beta   90.00
_cell.angle_gamma   90.00
#
_symmetry.space_group_name_H-M   'P 1'
#
loop_
_entity.id
_entity.type
_entity.pdbx_description
1 polymer ?
#
loop_
_entity_poly.entity_id
_entity_poly.type
_entity_poly.pdbx_seq_one_letter_code
_entity_poly.pdbx_strand_id
1 'polypeptide(L)'
;MLVPICGDLMQEDLGLSCEDQETLANEVSIVFHCAATVKFDEALRASIQMNVIGTQRLTALCRRMKQLRAFVHTSTAYANCNKEYTSEHIYEPCVNASKLVEAASSWMNEKMLDSLSAQLLDNRPNTYTFAKALAEIQLLEQQKQFPSLPIIIIRPSIVGAIWKEPLPGWIDNVNGPTGIFIGVGKGLLTDMCGNVDIKTDIIPVDIVANMLIAAAVYRAKMPNKKENNEKTTTIPIIHCTSGELNPLKWRRIVNYLEQFFHAYPFDQCYRVPSTQFHRQRKIFLINFYLKHYLIAQAADRTFKLVGKRPKFVKIYNKIWRMMETLHYFTTREWTFESKNAVKLWNGMSVEDKKLYNFDIRKVDWDTYLFNYLMGIKIYMLKERLENLPKAQAALSWLRQFNFYSTGLCFALILRFTIWRRQKRHKWIPWFTGFFLSYFYQNYNILRRPSADLIPLEEYKRQSIPHYLEKFS
;
A
#
# COMPACT_ATOMS: atom_id res chain seq x y z
N MET A 1 31.79 -1.95 -3.22
CA MET A 1 31.89 -0.53 -2.84
C MET A 1 30.57 0.14 -3.21
N LEU A 2 30.03 0.99 -2.34
CA LEU A 2 28.80 1.73 -2.60
C LEU A 2 29.17 3.21 -2.71
N VAL A 3 28.87 3.84 -3.85
CA VAL A 3 29.26 5.22 -4.15
C VAL A 3 28.01 6.08 -4.20
N PRO A 4 27.76 6.95 -3.22
CA PRO A 4 26.67 7.90 -3.28
C PRO A 4 27.02 9.03 -4.26
N ILE A 5 26.06 9.39 -5.13
CA ILE A 5 26.19 10.52 -6.07
C ILE A 5 25.02 11.47 -5.80
N CYS A 6 25.33 12.76 -5.68
CA CYS A 6 24.33 13.81 -5.49
C CYS A 6 23.58 14.07 -6.80
N GLY A 7 22.25 14.02 -6.77
CA GLY A 7 21.42 14.34 -7.93
C GLY A 7 19.94 14.52 -7.59
N ASP A 8 19.21 15.14 -8.49
CA ASP A 8 17.79 15.45 -8.40
C ASP A 8 17.13 15.33 -9.78
N LEU A 9 16.16 14.42 -9.92
CA LEU A 9 15.39 14.21 -11.15
C LEU A 9 14.65 15.47 -11.62
N MET A 10 14.35 16.38 -10.71
CA MET A 10 13.63 17.61 -11.01
C MET A 10 14.52 18.70 -11.62
N GLN A 11 15.85 18.55 -11.56
CA GLN A 11 16.83 19.50 -12.11
C GLN A 11 17.29 19.10 -13.52
N GLU A 12 17.82 20.07 -14.25
CA GLU A 12 18.52 19.82 -15.52
C GLU A 12 19.73 18.93 -15.31
N ASP A 13 20.01 18.06 -16.27
CA ASP A 13 21.06 17.03 -16.19
C ASP A 13 21.09 16.23 -14.88
N LEU A 14 19.91 16.07 -14.27
CA LEU A 14 19.70 15.37 -12.99
C LEU A 14 20.44 16.03 -11.82
N GLY A 15 20.84 17.30 -11.92
CA GLY A 15 21.65 17.99 -10.91
C GLY A 15 23.04 17.36 -10.70
N LEU A 16 23.51 16.56 -11.65
CA LEU A 16 24.80 15.86 -11.58
C LEU A 16 25.94 16.76 -12.04
N SER A 17 27.11 16.62 -11.40
CA SER A 17 28.35 17.24 -11.91
C SER A 17 28.73 16.65 -13.28
N CYS A 18 29.50 17.39 -14.08
CA CYS A 18 29.99 16.88 -15.36
C CYS A 18 30.82 15.60 -15.19
N GLU A 19 31.62 15.54 -14.13
CA GLU A 19 32.46 14.37 -13.78
C GLU A 19 31.60 13.14 -13.45
N ASP A 20 30.54 13.30 -12.65
CA ASP A 20 29.62 12.21 -12.33
C ASP A 20 28.88 11.74 -13.59
N GLN A 21 28.42 12.66 -14.43
CA GLN A 21 27.77 12.30 -15.70
C GLN A 21 28.68 11.50 -16.62
N GLU A 22 29.96 11.88 -16.72
CA GLU A 22 30.95 11.15 -17.52
C GLU A 22 31.25 9.78 -16.92
N THR A 23 31.44 9.69 -15.61
CA THR A 23 31.65 8.43 -14.90
C THR A 23 30.48 7.49 -15.14
N LEU A 24 29.25 7.96 -14.94
CA LEU A 24 28.03 7.19 -15.19
C LEU A 24 27.90 6.77 -16.65
N ALA A 25 28.21 7.65 -17.60
CA ALA A 25 28.18 7.34 -19.03
C ALA A 25 29.23 6.29 -19.45
N ASN A 26 30.38 6.24 -18.77
CA ASN A 26 31.45 5.32 -19.11
C ASN A 26 31.30 3.94 -18.43
N GLU A 27 30.80 3.89 -17.20
CA GLU A 27 30.89 2.70 -16.34
C GLU A 27 29.55 1.98 -16.11
N VAL A 28 28.41 2.66 -16.22
CA VAL A 28 27.12 2.04 -15.88
C VAL A 28 26.62 1.13 -16.99
N SER A 29 26.27 -0.10 -16.60
CA SER A 29 25.71 -1.12 -17.49
C SER A 29 24.25 -1.46 -17.21
N ILE A 30 23.75 -1.21 -16.00
CA ILE A 30 22.38 -1.49 -15.59
C ILE A 30 21.84 -0.29 -14.81
N VAL A 31 20.64 0.17 -15.18
CA VAL A 31 19.95 1.26 -14.48
C VAL A 31 18.63 0.74 -13.92
N PHE A 32 18.45 0.85 -12.61
CA PHE A 32 17.18 0.60 -11.92
C PHE A 32 16.52 1.93 -11.58
N HIS A 33 15.54 2.35 -12.38
CA HIS A 33 14.78 3.58 -12.14
C HIS A 33 13.57 3.29 -11.24
N CYS A 34 13.76 3.46 -9.93
CA CYS A 34 12.72 3.30 -8.91
C CYS A 34 12.23 4.62 -8.32
N ALA A 35 12.88 5.74 -8.66
CA ALA A 35 12.58 7.03 -8.08
C ALA A 35 11.24 7.57 -8.61
N ALA A 36 10.36 7.94 -7.67
CA ALA A 36 9.03 8.46 -7.96
C ALA A 36 8.50 9.20 -6.74
N THR A 37 7.60 10.14 -6.99
CA THR A 37 6.68 10.60 -5.95
C THR A 37 5.48 9.66 -5.90
N VAL A 38 5.19 9.11 -4.72
CA VAL A 38 4.08 8.18 -4.46
C VAL A 38 2.94 8.84 -3.69
N LYS A 39 2.92 10.18 -3.62
CA LYS A 39 1.87 10.93 -2.96
C LYS A 39 0.63 10.98 -3.86
N PHE A 40 -0.48 10.45 -3.35
CA PHE A 40 -1.73 10.38 -4.10
C PHE A 40 -2.51 11.71 -4.16
N ASP A 41 -2.12 12.69 -3.35
CA ASP A 41 -2.73 14.03 -3.24
C ASP A 41 -1.85 15.15 -3.84
N GLU A 42 -0.83 14.80 -4.62
CA GLU A 42 0.08 15.76 -5.21
C GLU A 42 -0.48 16.42 -6.47
N ALA A 43 -0.16 17.70 -6.67
CA ALA A 43 -0.56 18.49 -7.83
C ALA A 43 -0.09 17.83 -9.14
N LEU A 44 -0.92 17.93 -10.18
CA LEU A 44 -0.68 17.25 -11.46
C LEU A 44 0.68 17.65 -12.06
N ARG A 45 1.02 18.94 -12.03
CA ARG A 45 2.31 19.45 -12.50
C ARG A 45 3.50 18.79 -11.80
N ALA A 46 3.48 18.74 -10.47
CA ALA A 46 4.57 18.15 -9.70
C ALA A 46 4.72 16.65 -10.00
N SER A 47 3.61 15.93 -10.13
CA SER A 47 3.62 14.52 -10.52
C SER A 47 4.17 14.30 -11.93
N ILE A 48 3.82 15.14 -12.91
CA ILE A 48 4.40 15.11 -14.28
C ILE A 48 5.89 15.42 -14.25
N GLN A 49 6.31 16.47 -13.52
CA GLN A 49 7.71 16.88 -13.42
C GLN A 49 8.59 15.75 -12.88
N MET A 50 8.18 15.13 -11.77
CA MET A 50 8.97 14.08 -11.14
C MET A 50 8.92 12.77 -11.92
N ASN A 51 7.73 12.28 -12.25
CA ASN A 51 7.56 10.92 -12.75
C ASN A 51 7.77 10.80 -14.27
N VAL A 52 7.51 11.86 -15.04
CA VAL A 52 7.58 11.84 -16.51
C VAL A 52 8.84 12.55 -17.00
N ILE A 53 9.00 13.83 -16.64
CA ILE A 53 10.14 14.64 -17.10
C ILE A 53 11.44 14.15 -16.46
N GLY A 54 11.43 13.81 -15.18
CA GLY A 54 12.58 13.17 -14.51
C GLY A 54 13.01 11.87 -15.21
N THR A 55 12.05 11.02 -15.60
CA THR A 55 12.31 9.81 -16.38
C THR A 55 12.90 10.14 -17.76
N GLN A 56 12.40 11.18 -18.42
CA GLN A 56 12.93 11.64 -19.70
C GLN A 56 14.39 12.15 -19.60
N ARG A 57 14.75 12.82 -18.51
CA ARG A 57 16.13 13.27 -18.26
C ARG A 57 17.06 12.09 -17.99
N LEU A 58 16.63 11.14 -17.16
CA LEU A 58 17.44 9.97 -16.84
C LEU A 58 17.73 9.12 -18.09
N THR A 59 16.71 8.92 -18.94
CA THR A 59 16.89 8.23 -20.21
C THR A 59 17.79 9.01 -21.18
N ALA A 60 17.84 10.34 -21.13
CA ALA A 60 18.78 11.13 -21.90
C ALA A 60 20.25 10.85 -21.48
N LEU A 61 20.52 10.73 -20.17
CA LEU A 61 21.83 10.27 -19.68
C LEU A 61 22.11 8.82 -20.12
N CYS A 62 21.11 7.93 -20.03
CA CYS A 62 21.26 6.54 -20.44
C CYS A 62 21.65 6.37 -21.93
N ARG A 63 21.24 7.29 -22.80
CA ARG A 63 21.67 7.28 -24.22
C ARG A 63 23.17 7.51 -24.40
N ARG A 64 23.82 8.16 -23.43
CA ARG A 64 25.28 8.39 -23.42
C ARG A 64 26.04 7.20 -22.80
N MET A 65 25.35 6.27 -22.15
CA MET A 65 25.98 5.14 -21.47
C MET A 65 26.51 4.10 -22.47
N LYS A 66 27.83 3.92 -22.49
CA LYS A 66 28.54 3.05 -23.45
C LYS A 66 28.29 1.56 -23.21
N GLN A 67 28.05 1.17 -21.96
CA GLN A 67 27.93 -0.22 -21.53
C GLN A 67 26.49 -0.63 -21.21
N LEU A 68 25.49 0.21 -21.51
CA LEU A 68 24.12 -0.02 -21.08
C LEU A 68 23.52 -1.30 -21.69
N ARG A 69 23.17 -2.25 -20.82
CA ARG A 69 22.53 -3.52 -21.14
C ARG A 69 21.07 -3.57 -20.72
N ALA A 70 20.67 -2.84 -19.68
CA ALA A 70 19.29 -2.80 -19.22
C ALA A 70 18.93 -1.48 -18.55
N PHE A 71 17.76 -0.94 -18.91
CA PHE A 71 17.07 0.14 -18.21
C PHE A 71 15.76 -0.41 -17.65
N VAL A 72 15.73 -0.68 -16.34
CA VAL A 72 14.58 -1.24 -15.63
C VAL A 72 13.77 -0.09 -15.04
N HIS A 73 12.58 0.17 -15.58
CA HIS A 73 11.67 1.18 -15.05
C HIS A 73 10.63 0.55 -14.13
N THR A 74 10.54 1.07 -12.90
CA THR A 74 9.48 0.69 -11.96
C THR A 74 8.26 1.58 -12.14
N SER A 75 7.22 1.02 -12.75
CA SER A 75 5.89 1.63 -12.88
C SER A 75 4.97 1.12 -11.76
N THR A 76 3.69 0.89 -12.05
CA THR A 76 2.74 0.26 -11.13
C THR A 76 1.66 -0.47 -11.91
N ALA A 77 1.18 -1.59 -11.38
CA ALA A 77 0.03 -2.32 -11.92
C ALA A 77 -1.20 -1.41 -12.06
N TYR A 78 -1.32 -0.40 -11.19
CA TYR A 78 -2.44 0.54 -11.17
C TYR A 78 -2.34 1.70 -12.16
N ALA A 79 -1.32 1.74 -13.03
CA ALA A 79 -1.17 2.81 -14.03
C ALA A 79 -2.41 2.89 -14.95
N ASN A 80 -3.05 1.73 -15.19
CA ASN A 80 -4.25 1.58 -15.99
C ASN A 80 -5.44 1.09 -15.15
N CYS A 81 -5.53 1.53 -13.88
CA CYS A 81 -6.59 1.11 -12.96
C CYS A 81 -8.01 1.56 -13.34
N ASN A 82 -8.15 2.41 -14.36
CA ASN A 82 -9.42 2.71 -15.03
C ASN A 82 -9.95 1.52 -15.86
N LYS A 83 -9.16 0.45 -16.05
CA LYS A 83 -9.56 -0.81 -16.67
C LYS A 83 -9.55 -1.92 -15.62
N GLU A 84 -10.58 -2.77 -15.61
CA GLU A 84 -10.66 -3.90 -14.66
C GLU A 84 -9.67 -5.03 -15.01
N TYR A 85 -9.45 -5.27 -16.30
CA TYR A 85 -8.45 -6.21 -16.81
C TYR A 85 -7.30 -5.45 -17.47
N THR A 86 -6.07 -5.80 -17.12
CA THR A 86 -4.87 -5.22 -17.73
C THR A 86 -3.89 -6.30 -18.17
N SER A 87 -3.41 -6.18 -19.40
CA SER A 87 -2.38 -7.04 -19.98
C SER A 87 -1.04 -6.33 -20.09
N GLU A 88 0.00 -7.10 -20.37
CA GLU A 88 1.39 -6.65 -20.31
C GLU A 88 1.84 -5.91 -21.59
N HIS A 89 1.13 -4.83 -21.94
CA HIS A 89 1.49 -3.90 -23.01
C HIS A 89 1.25 -2.44 -22.57
N ILE A 90 1.81 -1.50 -23.33
CA ILE A 90 1.61 -0.06 -23.12
C ILE A 90 0.28 0.32 -23.75
N TYR A 91 -0.58 0.96 -22.96
CA TYR A 91 -1.88 1.43 -23.42
C TYR A 91 -1.75 2.78 -24.10
N GLU A 92 -2.51 2.99 -25.17
CA GLU A 92 -2.60 4.30 -25.82
C GLU A 92 -3.14 5.34 -24.83
N PRO A 93 -2.55 6.55 -24.77
CA PRO A 93 -3.05 7.57 -23.88
C PRO A 93 -4.35 8.18 -24.41
N CYS A 94 -5.15 8.71 -23.48
CA CYS A 94 -6.26 9.61 -23.81
C CYS A 94 -5.79 10.94 -24.43
N VAL A 95 -4.52 11.33 -24.18
CA VAL A 95 -3.92 12.60 -24.61
C VAL A 95 -2.49 12.41 -25.10
N ASN A 96 -2.05 13.20 -26.08
CA ASN A 96 -0.67 13.11 -26.54
C ASN A 96 0.30 13.48 -25.41
N ALA A 97 1.14 12.51 -25.02
CA ALA A 97 2.02 12.63 -23.87
C ALA A 97 2.99 13.81 -23.97
N SER A 98 3.67 13.92 -25.12
CA SER A 98 4.64 14.97 -25.40
C SER A 98 4.01 16.37 -25.34
N LYS A 99 2.83 16.54 -25.94
CA LYS A 99 2.10 17.82 -25.90
C LYS A 99 1.67 18.20 -24.49
N LEU A 100 1.23 17.23 -23.68
CA LEU A 100 0.87 17.50 -22.30
C LEU A 100 2.09 17.89 -21.46
N VAL A 101 3.20 17.19 -21.62
CA VAL A 101 4.48 17.49 -20.95
C VAL A 101 4.97 18.90 -21.33
N GLU A 102 4.94 19.23 -22.63
CA GLU A 102 5.28 20.55 -23.15
C GLU A 102 4.38 21.63 -22.53
N ALA A 103 3.06 21.44 -22.62
CA ALA A 103 2.09 22.41 -22.09
C ALA A 103 2.25 22.61 -20.57
N ALA A 104 2.43 21.52 -19.82
CA ALA A 104 2.59 21.58 -18.36
C ALA A 104 3.87 22.30 -17.92
N SER A 105 4.92 22.26 -18.75
CA SER A 105 6.24 22.81 -18.44
C SER A 105 6.45 24.24 -18.96
N SER A 106 5.78 24.63 -20.05
CA SER A 106 6.09 25.88 -20.76
C SER A 106 5.11 27.01 -20.49
N TRP A 107 3.83 26.83 -20.83
CA TRP A 107 2.87 27.94 -20.89
C TRP A 107 1.62 27.78 -20.03
N MET A 108 1.22 26.55 -19.66
CA MET A 108 0.12 26.41 -18.71
C MET A 108 0.57 26.90 -17.33
N ASN A 109 -0.35 27.42 -16.53
CA ASN A 109 -0.10 27.70 -15.12
C ASN A 109 -0.83 26.65 -14.26
N GLU A 110 -0.57 26.65 -12.96
CA GLU A 110 -1.12 25.63 -12.05
C GLU A 110 -2.65 25.61 -12.06
N LYS A 111 -3.29 26.79 -12.02
CA LYS A 111 -4.76 26.91 -12.08
C LYS A 111 -5.36 26.33 -13.36
N MET A 112 -4.69 26.50 -14.51
CA MET A 112 -5.13 25.95 -15.80
C MET A 112 -4.97 24.43 -15.86
N LEU A 113 -3.88 23.88 -15.30
CA LEU A 113 -3.71 22.43 -15.22
C LEU A 113 -4.71 21.79 -14.26
N ASP A 114 -4.96 22.43 -13.12
CA ASP A 114 -5.90 21.96 -12.12
C ASP A 114 -7.34 21.94 -12.67
N SER A 115 -7.74 22.94 -13.46
CA SER A 115 -9.07 22.96 -14.09
C SER A 115 -9.26 21.85 -15.14
N LEU A 116 -8.17 21.39 -15.77
CA LEU A 116 -8.20 20.29 -16.74
C LEU A 116 -7.94 18.92 -16.12
N SER A 117 -7.45 18.87 -14.88
CA SER A 117 -6.99 17.63 -14.23
C SER A 117 -8.05 16.53 -14.24
N ALA A 118 -9.31 16.86 -13.96
CA ALA A 118 -10.40 15.87 -13.96
C ALA A 118 -10.59 15.19 -15.33
N GLN A 119 -10.42 15.91 -16.43
CA GLN A 119 -10.53 15.37 -17.79
C GLN A 119 -9.28 14.57 -18.18
N LEU A 120 -8.10 15.05 -17.79
CA LEU A 120 -6.82 14.41 -18.09
C LEU A 120 -6.65 13.07 -17.37
N LEU A 121 -7.13 12.94 -16.14
CA LEU A 121 -6.99 11.73 -15.34
C LEU A 121 -7.72 10.51 -15.94
N ASP A 122 -8.70 10.71 -16.84
CA ASP A 122 -9.39 9.62 -17.56
C ASP A 122 -9.87 8.51 -16.60
N ASN A 123 -10.73 8.90 -15.66
CA ASN A 123 -11.33 8.04 -14.62
C ASN A 123 -10.35 7.38 -13.64
N ARG A 124 -9.09 7.82 -13.59
CA ARG A 124 -8.12 7.42 -12.57
C ARG A 124 -8.36 8.15 -11.24
N PRO A 125 -8.07 7.52 -10.09
CA PRO A 125 -8.36 8.09 -8.78
C PRO A 125 -7.41 9.21 -8.35
N ASN A 126 -6.21 9.28 -8.94
CA ASN A 126 -5.16 10.18 -8.50
C ASN A 126 -4.16 10.49 -9.61
N THR A 127 -3.40 11.57 -9.41
CA THR A 127 -2.35 12.06 -10.32
C THR A 127 -1.17 11.08 -10.46
N TYR A 128 -0.89 10.28 -9.43
CA TYR A 128 0.17 9.28 -9.45
C TYR A 128 -0.04 8.19 -10.52
N THR A 129 -1.21 7.55 -10.52
CA THR A 129 -1.54 6.48 -11.48
C THR A 129 -1.50 6.99 -12.91
N PHE A 130 -1.99 8.22 -13.14
CA PHE A 130 -1.91 8.88 -14.44
C PHE A 130 -0.47 9.17 -14.86
N ALA A 131 0.36 9.76 -13.98
CA ALA A 131 1.74 10.10 -14.30
C ALA A 131 2.60 8.86 -14.58
N LYS A 132 2.35 7.73 -13.89
CA LYS A 132 3.01 6.46 -14.21
C LYS A 132 2.62 5.92 -15.59
N ALA A 133 1.34 5.97 -15.96
CA ALA A 133 0.92 5.61 -17.32
C ALA A 133 1.57 6.52 -18.38
N LEU A 134 1.63 7.82 -18.10
CA LEU A 134 2.26 8.81 -18.97
C LEU A 134 3.77 8.59 -19.14
N ALA A 135 4.47 8.20 -18.07
CA ALA A 135 5.89 7.86 -18.11
C ALA A 135 6.18 6.63 -18.99
N GLU A 136 5.33 5.60 -18.95
CA GLU A 136 5.49 4.43 -19.83
C GLU A 136 5.39 4.81 -21.31
N ILE A 137 4.45 5.70 -21.65
CA ILE A 137 4.27 6.18 -23.03
C ILE A 137 5.47 7.01 -23.46
N GLN A 138 5.96 7.89 -22.58
CA GLN A 138 7.18 8.64 -22.85
C GLN A 138 8.38 7.71 -23.12
N LEU A 139 8.52 6.63 -22.34
CA LEU A 139 9.56 5.62 -22.57
C LEU A 139 9.41 4.92 -23.93
N LEU A 140 8.18 4.65 -24.37
CA LEU A 140 7.90 4.09 -25.69
C LEU A 140 8.35 5.04 -26.80
N GLU A 141 8.00 6.31 -26.71
CA GLU A 141 8.41 7.33 -27.69
C GLU A 141 9.93 7.50 -27.71
N GLN A 142 10.57 7.46 -26.55
CA GLN A 142 12.04 7.53 -26.48
C GLN A 142 12.73 6.30 -27.06
N GLN A 143 12.15 5.10 -26.91
CA GLN A 143 12.68 3.89 -27.55
C GLN A 143 12.48 3.93 -29.07
N LYS A 144 11.37 4.49 -29.56
CA LYS A 144 11.17 4.70 -31.01
C LYS A 144 12.25 5.62 -31.59
N GLN A 145 12.61 6.69 -30.87
CA GLN A 145 13.68 7.61 -31.27
C GLN A 145 15.07 7.00 -31.15
N PHE A 146 15.31 6.17 -30.12
CA PHE A 146 16.60 5.53 -29.85
C PHE A 146 16.42 4.02 -29.64
N PRO A 147 16.34 3.23 -30.73
CA PRO A 147 16.02 1.80 -30.67
C PRO A 147 17.01 0.93 -29.88
N SER A 148 18.22 1.43 -29.64
CA SER A 148 19.24 0.76 -28.83
C SER A 148 18.99 0.84 -27.32
N LEU A 149 18.03 1.65 -26.86
CA LEU A 149 17.76 1.81 -25.43
C LEU A 149 17.07 0.54 -24.88
N PRO A 150 17.73 -0.23 -23.98
CA PRO A 150 17.25 -1.55 -23.59
C PRO A 150 16.25 -1.47 -22.43
N ILE A 151 15.05 -0.95 -22.70
CA ILE A 151 14.02 -0.70 -21.69
C ILE A 151 13.25 -1.99 -21.36
N ILE A 152 12.97 -2.20 -20.08
CA ILE A 152 11.97 -3.13 -19.55
C ILE A 152 11.16 -2.41 -18.44
N ILE A 153 9.86 -2.63 -18.40
CA ILE A 153 8.96 -2.00 -17.41
C ILE A 153 8.45 -3.07 -16.45
N ILE A 154 8.61 -2.83 -15.15
CA ILE A 154 8.06 -3.67 -14.09
C ILE A 154 6.92 -2.91 -13.41
N ARG A 155 5.76 -3.55 -13.30
CA ARG A 155 4.53 -2.97 -12.75
C ARG A 155 4.14 -3.70 -11.45
N PRO A 156 4.69 -3.30 -10.29
CA PRO A 156 4.27 -3.85 -9.01
C PRO A 156 2.85 -3.41 -8.60
N SER A 157 2.14 -4.28 -7.88
CA SER A 157 0.92 -3.91 -7.14
C SER A 157 1.27 -3.21 -5.82
N ILE A 158 0.42 -3.32 -4.78
CA ILE A 158 0.64 -2.61 -3.52
C ILE A 158 1.80 -3.25 -2.78
N VAL A 159 2.94 -2.57 -2.73
CA VAL A 159 4.13 -3.06 -2.04
C VAL A 159 3.90 -3.08 -0.53
N GLY A 160 4.10 -4.25 0.09
CA GLY A 160 4.00 -4.48 1.53
C GLY A 160 5.37 -4.70 2.18
N ALA A 161 5.35 -5.24 3.39
CA ALA A 161 6.57 -5.57 4.15
C ALA A 161 7.40 -6.66 3.47
N ILE A 162 8.64 -6.83 3.94
CA ILE A 162 9.53 -7.91 3.53
C ILE A 162 8.92 -9.27 3.90
N TRP A 163 8.92 -10.23 2.97
CA TRP A 163 8.52 -11.60 3.25
C TRP A 163 9.64 -12.43 3.88
N LYS A 164 10.84 -12.43 3.30
CA LYS A 164 11.96 -13.29 3.71
C LYS A 164 13.27 -12.56 3.99
N GLU A 165 13.76 -11.77 3.04
CA GLU A 165 15.12 -11.22 3.11
C GLU A 165 15.12 -9.69 2.94
N PRO A 166 16.01 -8.97 3.62
CA PRO A 166 16.88 -9.41 4.72
C PRO A 166 16.17 -9.65 6.06
N LEU A 167 15.01 -9.02 6.26
CA LEU A 167 14.40 -8.87 7.57
C LEU A 167 12.88 -9.04 7.48
N PRO A 168 12.33 -10.25 7.72
CA PRO A 168 10.89 -10.51 7.63
C PRO A 168 10.06 -9.50 8.42
N GLY A 169 9.00 -9.00 7.78
CA GLY A 169 8.08 -8.03 8.37
C GLY A 169 8.58 -6.57 8.37
N TRP A 170 9.83 -6.31 7.99
CA TRP A 170 10.33 -4.93 7.96
C TRP A 170 9.60 -4.08 6.92
N ILE A 171 9.30 -2.84 7.32
CA ILE A 171 8.63 -1.80 6.54
C ILE A 171 9.03 -0.44 7.14
N ASP A 172 9.10 0.58 6.31
CA ASP A 172 9.59 1.92 6.68
C ASP A 172 8.55 3.05 6.51
N ASN A 173 7.37 2.73 5.96
CA ASN A 173 6.35 3.71 5.63
C ASN A 173 4.96 3.30 6.11
N VAL A 174 4.12 4.30 6.35
CA VAL A 174 2.73 4.13 6.81
C VAL A 174 1.71 4.18 5.66
N ASN A 175 2.15 4.03 4.41
CA ASN A 175 1.28 4.19 3.25
C ASN A 175 0.45 2.92 3.01
N GLY A 176 -0.72 3.10 2.37
CA GLY A 176 -1.60 2.00 1.97
C GLY A 176 -2.00 1.07 3.12
N PRO A 177 -1.74 -0.25 3.03
CA PRO A 177 -2.18 -1.24 4.01
C PRO A 177 -1.55 -1.03 5.39
N THR A 178 -0.30 -0.57 5.49
CA THR A 178 0.36 -0.31 6.79
C THR A 178 -0.42 0.68 7.63
N GLY A 179 -0.86 1.80 7.03
CA GLY A 179 -1.65 2.82 7.70
C GLY A 179 -3.02 2.30 8.15
N ILE A 180 -3.66 1.45 7.33
CA ILE A 180 -4.91 0.77 7.71
C ILE A 180 -4.65 -0.14 8.92
N PHE A 181 -3.64 -1.00 8.86
CA PHE A 181 -3.34 -1.96 9.94
C PHE A 181 -3.02 -1.26 11.26
N ILE A 182 -2.27 -0.15 11.23
CA ILE A 182 -2.02 0.71 12.40
C ILE A 182 -3.32 1.31 12.93
N GLY A 183 -4.14 1.88 12.05
CA GLY A 183 -5.42 2.48 12.42
C GLY A 183 -6.35 1.46 13.10
N VAL A 184 -6.44 0.26 12.55
CA VAL A 184 -7.21 -0.86 13.10
C VAL A 184 -6.65 -1.31 14.45
N GLY A 185 -5.34 -1.60 14.50
CA GLY A 185 -4.68 -2.12 15.70
C GLY A 185 -4.68 -1.15 16.87
N LYS A 186 -4.70 0.17 16.62
CA LYS A 186 -4.87 1.18 17.68
C LYS A 186 -6.34 1.42 18.04
N GLY A 187 -7.30 0.76 17.39
CA GLY A 187 -8.75 0.96 17.57
C GLY A 187 -9.25 2.32 17.07
N LEU A 188 -8.48 2.99 16.21
CA LEU A 188 -8.84 4.29 15.64
C LEU A 188 -9.70 4.14 14.38
N LEU A 189 -9.49 3.06 13.61
CA LEU A 189 -10.23 2.75 12.40
C LEU A 189 -11.03 1.46 12.60
N THR A 190 -12.34 1.58 12.80
CA THR A 190 -13.23 0.41 13.03
C THR A 190 -14.20 0.13 11.89
N ASP A 191 -14.38 1.09 11.00
CA ASP A 191 -15.31 1.00 9.89
C ASP A 191 -14.61 1.50 8.63
N MET A 192 -14.75 0.76 7.53
CA MET A 192 -14.21 1.10 6.22
C MET A 192 -15.28 0.96 5.15
N CYS A 193 -15.18 1.75 4.08
CA CYS A 193 -16.00 1.55 2.89
C CYS A 193 -15.26 0.60 1.94
N GLY A 194 -15.88 -0.52 1.57
CA GLY A 194 -15.23 -1.50 0.71
C GLY A 194 -16.03 -2.78 0.59
N ASN A 195 -15.53 -3.70 -0.24
CA ASN A 195 -16.08 -5.04 -0.37
C ASN A 195 -15.07 -6.07 0.14
N VAL A 196 -15.45 -6.91 1.10
CA VAL A 196 -14.55 -7.93 1.67
C VAL A 196 -14.29 -9.11 0.73
N ASP A 197 -15.16 -9.29 -0.27
CA ASP A 197 -15.12 -10.43 -1.19
C ASP A 197 -14.15 -10.28 -2.35
N ILE A 198 -13.67 -9.06 -2.60
CA ILE A 198 -12.78 -8.75 -3.71
C ILE A 198 -11.33 -9.06 -3.36
N LYS A 199 -10.55 -9.38 -4.39
CA LYS A 199 -9.09 -9.48 -4.28
C LYS A 199 -8.46 -8.15 -3.86
N THR A 200 -7.47 -8.23 -2.98
CA THR A 200 -6.54 -7.16 -2.64
C THR A 200 -5.16 -7.60 -3.06
N ASP A 201 -4.49 -6.78 -3.86
CA ASP A 201 -3.24 -7.16 -4.50
C ASP A 201 -2.06 -6.55 -3.74
N ILE A 202 -1.52 -7.31 -2.78
CA ILE A 202 -0.36 -6.94 -1.96
C ILE A 202 0.83 -7.78 -2.42
N ILE A 203 1.96 -7.14 -2.68
CA ILE A 203 3.20 -7.80 -3.08
C ILE A 203 4.33 -7.49 -2.08
N PRO A 204 5.05 -8.48 -1.53
CA PRO A 204 6.21 -8.23 -0.68
C PRO A 204 7.31 -7.45 -1.40
N VAL A 205 7.98 -6.52 -0.70
CA VAL A 205 9.01 -5.66 -1.32
C VAL A 205 10.23 -6.43 -1.82
N ASP A 206 10.61 -7.50 -1.14
CA ASP A 206 11.72 -8.38 -1.53
C ASP A 206 11.41 -9.19 -2.80
N ILE A 207 10.15 -9.57 -3.01
CA ILE A 207 9.69 -10.15 -4.27
C ILE A 207 9.83 -9.15 -5.43
N VAL A 208 9.47 -7.89 -5.21
CA VAL A 208 9.64 -6.82 -6.22
C VAL A 208 11.11 -6.60 -6.51
N ALA A 209 11.96 -6.48 -5.48
CA ALA A 209 13.40 -6.28 -5.65
C ALA A 209 14.05 -7.43 -6.45
N ASN A 210 13.72 -8.68 -6.10
CA ASN A 210 14.22 -9.86 -6.80
C ASN A 210 13.75 -9.90 -8.26
N MET A 211 12.49 -9.53 -8.53
CA MET A 211 11.97 -9.46 -9.90
C MET A 211 12.68 -8.36 -10.71
N LEU A 212 12.98 -7.20 -10.13
CA LEU A 212 13.72 -6.13 -10.81
C LEU A 212 15.09 -6.65 -11.27
N ILE A 213 15.83 -7.31 -10.37
CA ILE A 213 17.16 -7.87 -10.67
C ILE A 213 17.06 -8.93 -11.79
N ALA A 214 16.13 -9.88 -11.68
CA ALA A 214 15.93 -10.90 -12.69
C ALA A 214 15.50 -10.29 -14.05
N ALA A 215 14.66 -9.26 -14.04
CA ALA A 215 14.23 -8.55 -15.22
C ALA A 215 15.39 -7.80 -15.91
N ALA A 216 16.34 -7.25 -15.15
CA ALA A 216 17.54 -6.62 -15.70
C ALA A 216 18.36 -7.63 -16.52
N VAL A 217 18.60 -8.83 -15.95
CA VAL A 217 19.34 -9.90 -16.62
C VAL A 217 18.58 -10.41 -17.84
N TYR A 218 17.26 -10.61 -17.71
CA TYR A 218 16.40 -11.00 -18.81
C TYR A 218 16.48 -9.99 -19.96
N ARG A 219 16.37 -8.69 -19.67
CA ARG A 219 16.47 -7.64 -20.68
C ARG A 219 17.85 -7.56 -21.30
N ALA A 220 18.92 -7.72 -20.51
CA ALA A 220 20.30 -7.70 -20.99
C ALA A 220 20.64 -8.85 -21.94
N LYS A 221 19.91 -9.97 -21.86
CA LYS A 221 20.02 -11.14 -22.76
C LYS A 221 19.14 -11.04 -24.01
N MET A 222 18.17 -10.13 -24.04
CA MET A 222 17.36 -9.93 -25.25
C MET A 222 18.20 -9.24 -26.33
N PRO A 223 18.09 -9.67 -27.61
CA PRO A 223 18.79 -9.00 -28.69
C PRO A 223 18.31 -7.54 -28.80
N ASN A 224 19.26 -6.62 -28.99
CA ASN A 224 18.94 -5.24 -29.27
C ASN A 224 18.44 -5.14 -30.72
N LYS A 225 17.40 -4.35 -30.96
CA LYS A 225 16.75 -4.21 -32.29
C LYS A 225 17.64 -3.69 -33.42
N LYS A 226 18.90 -3.35 -33.14
CA LYS A 226 19.90 -3.11 -34.19
C LYS A 226 20.23 -4.38 -34.99
N GLU A 227 20.03 -5.58 -34.45
CA GLU A 227 20.45 -6.84 -35.11
C GLU A 227 19.34 -7.48 -35.96
N ASN A 228 18.07 -7.31 -35.59
CA ASN A 228 16.93 -7.85 -36.34
C ASN A 228 16.12 -6.67 -36.89
N ASN A 229 16.07 -6.51 -38.22
CA ASN A 229 15.32 -5.48 -38.98
C ASN A 229 13.78 -5.47 -38.74
N GLU A 230 13.30 -5.82 -37.55
CA GLU A 230 11.91 -5.82 -37.14
C GLU A 230 11.50 -4.42 -36.63
N LYS A 231 10.55 -3.80 -37.35
CA LYS A 231 10.00 -2.46 -37.07
C LYS A 231 9.08 -2.39 -35.84
N THR A 232 8.84 -3.48 -35.12
CA THR A 232 7.89 -3.51 -34.01
C THR A 232 8.58 -3.17 -32.68
N THR A 233 8.49 -1.91 -32.23
CA THR A 233 9.02 -1.43 -30.94
C THR A 233 8.16 -1.87 -29.75
N THR A 234 8.31 -3.12 -29.30
CA THR A 234 7.73 -3.62 -28.04
C THR A 234 8.72 -3.52 -26.88
N ILE A 235 8.40 -2.67 -25.89
CA ILE A 235 9.03 -2.69 -24.57
C ILE A 235 8.44 -3.87 -23.79
N PRO A 236 9.24 -4.83 -23.29
CA PRO A 236 8.75 -5.87 -22.40
C PRO A 236 8.17 -5.27 -21.12
N ILE A 237 6.99 -5.73 -20.72
CA ILE A 237 6.34 -5.33 -19.47
C ILE A 237 6.10 -6.58 -18.62
N ILE A 238 6.34 -6.48 -17.33
CA ILE A 238 6.06 -7.57 -16.39
C ILE A 238 5.22 -7.02 -15.23
N HIS A 239 4.05 -7.60 -15.02
CA HIS A 239 3.26 -7.35 -13.81
C HIS A 239 3.88 -8.12 -12.62
N CYS A 240 4.21 -7.40 -11.56
CA CYS A 240 4.68 -7.98 -10.30
C CYS A 240 3.53 -7.96 -9.28
N THR A 241 2.60 -8.91 -9.43
CA THR A 241 1.33 -8.92 -8.69
C THR A 241 1.03 -10.29 -8.09
N SER A 242 0.14 -10.31 -7.11
CA SER A 242 -0.31 -11.51 -6.40
C SER A 242 -1.63 -12.05 -6.94
N GLY A 243 -2.50 -11.21 -7.51
CA GLY A 243 -3.92 -11.50 -7.66
C GLY A 243 -4.28 -12.66 -8.59
N GLU A 244 -3.48 -12.99 -9.60
CA GLU A 244 -3.72 -14.14 -10.48
C GLU A 244 -3.06 -15.43 -9.95
N LEU A 245 -1.86 -15.31 -9.35
CA LEU A 245 -1.04 -16.46 -8.97
C LEU A 245 -1.25 -16.94 -7.53
N ASN A 246 -1.58 -16.04 -6.61
CA ASN A 246 -1.81 -16.32 -5.19
C ASN A 246 -2.79 -15.28 -4.59
N PRO A 247 -4.09 -15.36 -4.90
CA PRO A 247 -5.05 -14.31 -4.57
C PRO A 247 -5.27 -14.16 -3.05
N LEU A 248 -5.15 -12.92 -2.55
CA LEU A 248 -5.56 -12.53 -1.20
C LEU A 248 -6.86 -11.72 -1.25
N LYS A 249 -7.80 -12.00 -0.34
CA LYS A 249 -9.07 -11.24 -0.23
C LYS A 249 -9.10 -10.41 1.05
N TRP A 250 -9.78 -9.27 1.01
CA TRP A 250 -9.99 -8.41 2.18
C TRP A 250 -10.63 -9.16 3.36
N ARG A 251 -11.55 -10.11 3.12
CA ARG A 251 -12.14 -10.95 4.18
C ARG A 251 -11.07 -11.69 4.98
N ARG A 252 -10.06 -12.27 4.32
CA ARG A 252 -8.99 -13.00 5.01
C ARG A 252 -8.18 -12.04 5.89
N ILE A 253 -7.78 -10.89 5.35
CA ILE A 253 -7.06 -9.85 6.09
C ILE A 253 -7.85 -9.41 7.32
N VAL A 254 -9.13 -9.02 7.16
CA VAL A 254 -9.95 -8.50 8.27
C VAL A 254 -10.11 -9.54 9.38
N ASN A 255 -10.32 -10.81 9.03
CA ASN A 255 -10.39 -11.90 10.00
C ASN A 255 -9.05 -12.16 10.71
N TYR A 256 -7.94 -12.04 9.97
CA TYR A 256 -6.60 -12.23 10.52
C TYR A 256 -6.21 -11.09 11.48
N LEU A 257 -6.44 -9.83 11.08
CA LEU A 257 -6.16 -8.64 11.91
C LEU A 257 -6.86 -8.70 13.26
N GLU A 258 -8.13 -9.09 13.28
CA GLU A 258 -8.90 -9.19 14.52
C GLU A 258 -8.29 -10.21 15.48
N GLN A 259 -7.90 -11.38 14.99
CA GLN A 259 -7.27 -12.42 15.81
C GLN A 259 -5.89 -12.00 16.28
N PHE A 260 -5.08 -11.44 15.36
CA PHE A 260 -3.76 -10.93 15.69
C PHE A 260 -3.83 -9.87 16.79
N PHE A 261 -4.66 -8.83 16.67
CA PHE A 261 -4.72 -7.77 17.67
C PHE A 261 -5.37 -8.20 19.00
N HIS A 262 -6.10 -9.31 19.00
CA HIS A 262 -6.60 -9.92 20.22
C HIS A 262 -5.49 -10.65 21.00
N ALA A 263 -4.55 -11.29 20.30
CA ALA A 263 -3.43 -12.00 20.90
C ALA A 263 -2.22 -11.08 21.16
N TYR A 264 -1.89 -10.25 20.19
CA TYR A 264 -0.72 -9.37 20.10
C TYR A 264 -1.13 -7.88 19.94
N PRO A 265 -1.86 -7.29 20.90
CA PRO A 265 -2.26 -5.91 20.80
C PRO A 265 -1.09 -4.94 20.73
N PHE A 266 -1.30 -3.82 20.04
CA PHE A 266 -0.40 -2.69 20.13
C PHE A 266 -0.48 -2.02 21.51
N ASP A 267 0.58 -1.33 21.89
CA ASP A 267 0.60 -0.54 23.11
C ASP A 267 -0.38 0.64 22.96
N GLN A 268 -1.00 1.09 24.05
CA GLN A 268 -1.86 2.29 24.05
C GLN A 268 -2.99 2.29 22.99
N CYS A 269 -3.71 1.19 22.82
CA CYS A 269 -4.94 1.18 22.02
C CYS A 269 -5.94 2.22 22.56
N TYR A 270 -6.60 2.96 21.66
CA TYR A 270 -7.64 3.92 22.03
C TYR A 270 -8.99 3.25 22.26
N ARG A 271 -9.24 2.15 21.55
CA ARG A 271 -10.45 1.31 21.63
C ARG A 271 -10.06 -0.13 21.35
N VAL A 272 -10.99 -1.05 21.61
CA VAL A 272 -10.84 -2.45 21.21
C VAL A 272 -10.67 -2.52 19.68
N PRO A 273 -9.55 -3.06 19.19
CA PRO A 273 -9.31 -3.23 17.75
C PRO A 273 -10.42 -4.05 17.12
N SER A 274 -10.99 -3.54 16.04
CA SER A 274 -12.03 -4.21 15.25
C SER A 274 -12.09 -3.56 13.88
N THR A 275 -12.59 -4.26 12.87
CA THR A 275 -12.83 -3.65 11.55
C THR A 275 -14.03 -4.26 10.87
N GLN A 276 -14.88 -3.39 10.33
CA GLN A 276 -16.03 -3.76 9.52
C GLN A 276 -15.97 -3.02 8.20
N PHE A 277 -16.25 -3.75 7.12
CA PHE A 277 -16.34 -3.20 5.78
C PHE A 277 -17.81 -3.04 5.40
N HIS A 278 -18.14 -1.87 4.86
CA HIS A 278 -19.47 -1.53 4.41
C HIS A 278 -19.44 -1.36 2.90
N ARG A 279 -20.20 -2.19 2.17
CA ARG A 279 -20.31 -2.07 0.71
C ARG A 279 -20.97 -0.75 0.28
N GLN A 280 -21.95 -0.28 1.06
CA GLN A 280 -22.68 0.95 0.76
C GLN A 280 -22.04 2.15 1.45
N ARG A 281 -21.64 3.15 0.66
CA ARG A 281 -21.02 4.39 1.14
C ARG A 281 -21.86 5.12 2.20
N LYS A 282 -23.20 5.10 2.07
CA LYS A 282 -24.12 5.75 3.02
C LYS A 282 -24.05 5.12 4.41
N ILE A 283 -24.06 3.79 4.50
CA ILE A 283 -23.96 3.07 5.77
C ILE A 283 -22.60 3.34 6.43
N PHE A 284 -21.53 3.30 5.63
CA PHE A 284 -20.20 3.68 6.10
C PHE A 284 -20.16 5.10 6.66
N LEU A 285 -20.71 6.10 5.95
CA LEU A 285 -20.76 7.49 6.39
C LEU A 285 -21.44 7.63 7.75
N ILE A 286 -22.63 7.04 7.89
CA ILE A 286 -23.40 7.07 9.13
C ILE A 286 -22.56 6.49 10.26
N ASN A 287 -21.98 5.30 10.06
CA ASN A 287 -21.16 4.65 11.08
C ASN A 287 -19.89 5.45 11.40
N PHE A 288 -19.22 6.03 10.41
CA PHE A 288 -18.03 6.85 10.61
C PHE A 288 -18.34 8.11 11.44
N TYR A 289 -19.38 8.86 11.07
CA TYR A 289 -19.74 10.05 11.84
C TYR A 289 -20.16 9.71 13.26
N LEU A 290 -20.99 8.68 13.46
CA LEU A 290 -21.48 8.29 14.78
C LEU A 290 -20.39 7.71 15.67
N LYS A 291 -19.59 6.75 15.16
CA LYS A 291 -18.61 6.00 15.95
C LYS A 291 -17.25 6.69 16.05
N HIS A 292 -16.89 7.55 15.10
CA HIS A 292 -15.58 8.19 15.06
C HIS A 292 -15.69 9.69 15.29
N TYR A 293 -16.30 10.42 14.36
CA TYR A 293 -16.19 11.89 14.33
C TYR A 293 -16.93 12.59 15.48
N LEU A 294 -18.17 12.19 15.79
CA LEU A 294 -18.92 12.76 16.91
C LEU A 294 -18.27 12.48 18.26
N ILE A 295 -17.80 11.24 18.46
CA ILE A 295 -17.08 10.84 19.68
C ILE A 295 -15.77 11.65 19.80
N ALA A 296 -15.06 11.87 18.70
CA ALA A 296 -13.85 12.70 18.68
C ALA A 296 -14.13 14.16 19.07
N GLN A 297 -15.20 14.76 18.55
CA GLN A 297 -15.59 16.12 18.91
C GLN A 297 -15.96 16.22 20.40
N ALA A 298 -16.73 15.26 20.91
CA ALA A 298 -17.10 15.21 22.32
C ALA A 298 -15.84 15.11 23.20
N ALA A 299 -14.93 14.18 22.88
CA ALA A 299 -13.67 14.00 23.60
C ALA A 299 -12.80 15.27 23.58
N ASP A 300 -12.66 15.93 22.42
CA ASP A 300 -11.87 17.15 22.29
C ASP A 300 -12.50 18.33 23.03
N ARG A 301 -13.84 18.43 23.09
CA ARG A 301 -14.54 19.43 23.91
C ARG A 301 -14.29 19.18 25.40
N THR A 302 -14.39 17.93 25.86
CA THR A 302 -14.05 17.56 27.25
C THR A 302 -12.58 17.87 27.57
N PHE A 303 -11.66 17.60 26.65
CA PHE A 303 -10.25 17.93 26.83
C PHE A 303 -10.05 19.43 27.02
N LYS A 304 -10.69 20.27 26.20
CA LYS A 304 -10.65 21.73 26.37
C LYS A 304 -11.17 22.17 27.74
N LEU A 305 -12.27 21.58 28.22
CA LEU A 305 -12.85 21.90 29.54
C LEU A 305 -11.92 21.53 30.70
N VAL A 306 -11.11 20.47 30.57
CA VAL A 306 -10.15 20.01 31.59
C VAL A 306 -8.73 20.58 31.33
N GLY A 307 -8.61 21.63 30.50
CA GLY A 307 -7.32 22.29 30.21
C GLY A 307 -6.34 21.47 29.36
N LYS A 308 -6.79 20.38 28.74
CA LYS A 308 -5.97 19.53 27.85
C LYS A 308 -6.11 19.97 26.40
N ARG A 309 -5.06 19.73 25.61
CA ARG A 309 -5.06 20.04 24.17
C ARG A 309 -5.93 19.05 23.38
N PRO A 310 -6.88 19.52 22.54
CA PRO A 310 -7.68 18.66 21.68
C PRO A 310 -6.79 18.01 20.59
N LYS A 311 -7.04 16.73 20.29
CA LYS A 311 -6.24 15.96 19.32
C LYS A 311 -7.06 15.02 18.44
N PHE A 312 -8.23 14.55 18.88
CA PHE A 312 -8.94 13.47 18.21
C PHE A 312 -9.54 13.89 16.87
N VAL A 313 -10.11 15.10 16.76
CA VAL A 313 -10.63 15.59 15.48
C VAL A 313 -9.53 15.67 14.43
N LYS A 314 -8.32 16.10 14.82
CA LYS A 314 -7.16 16.13 13.91
C LYS A 314 -6.74 14.73 13.45
N ILE A 315 -6.73 13.75 14.36
CA ILE A 315 -6.43 12.35 14.06
C ILE A 315 -7.47 11.80 13.06
N TYR A 316 -8.76 12.02 13.32
CA TYR A 316 -9.82 11.53 12.45
C TYR A 316 -9.88 12.22 11.09
N ASN A 317 -9.49 13.49 10.99
CA ASN A 317 -9.32 14.15 9.70
C ASN A 317 -8.22 13.47 8.86
N LYS A 318 -7.12 13.01 9.51
CA LYS A 318 -6.06 12.27 8.81
C LYS A 318 -6.54 10.89 8.37
N ILE A 319 -7.28 10.18 9.22
CA ILE A 319 -7.89 8.88 8.90
C ILE A 319 -8.89 9.02 7.75
N TRP A 320 -9.74 10.07 7.78
CA TRP A 320 -10.69 10.36 6.71
C TRP A 320 -9.99 10.54 5.36
N ARG A 321 -8.96 11.37 5.30
CA ARG A 321 -8.16 11.57 4.07
C ARG A 321 -7.60 10.26 3.55
N MET A 322 -6.95 9.48 4.42
CA MET A 322 -6.42 8.16 4.06
C MET A 322 -7.50 7.23 3.48
N MET A 323 -8.68 7.15 4.12
CA MET A 323 -9.77 6.31 3.63
C MET A 323 -10.33 6.77 2.28
N GLU A 324 -10.53 8.08 2.08
CA GLU A 324 -11.01 8.60 0.80
C GLU A 324 -10.02 8.30 -0.33
N THR A 325 -8.73 8.47 -0.07
CA THR A 325 -7.68 8.13 -1.04
C THR A 325 -7.67 6.65 -1.39
N LEU A 326 -7.96 5.76 -0.42
CA LEU A 326 -7.98 4.31 -0.62
C LEU A 326 -9.34 3.78 -1.10
N HIS A 327 -10.39 4.60 -1.12
CA HIS A 327 -11.76 4.17 -1.42
C HIS A 327 -11.86 3.52 -2.80
N TYR A 328 -11.18 4.08 -3.80
CA TYR A 328 -11.14 3.54 -5.16
C TYR A 328 -10.60 2.11 -5.17
N PHE A 329 -9.52 1.85 -4.42
CA PHE A 329 -8.81 0.56 -4.37
C PHE A 329 -9.47 -0.48 -3.46
N THR A 330 -10.30 -0.06 -2.51
CA THR A 330 -10.98 -0.95 -1.56
C THR A 330 -12.39 -1.35 -2.02
N THR A 331 -12.91 -0.74 -3.09
CA THR A 331 -14.25 -1.02 -3.64
C THR A 331 -14.23 -1.69 -5.01
N ARG A 332 -13.10 -1.68 -5.71
CA ARG A 332 -12.93 -2.27 -7.04
C ARG A 332 -11.92 -3.39 -7.04
N GLU A 333 -12.08 -4.29 -7.99
CA GLU A 333 -11.23 -5.45 -8.19
C GLU A 333 -10.54 -5.34 -9.55
N TRP A 334 -9.29 -5.79 -9.61
CA TRP A 334 -8.50 -5.81 -10.84
C TRP A 334 -7.98 -7.22 -11.13
N THR A 335 -7.77 -7.48 -12.41
CA THR A 335 -7.04 -8.64 -12.89
C THR A 335 -5.84 -8.16 -13.69
N PHE A 336 -4.66 -8.43 -13.15
CA PHE A 336 -3.37 -8.14 -13.79
C PHE A 336 -2.83 -9.44 -14.37
N GLU A 337 -2.71 -9.49 -15.70
CA GLU A 337 -2.15 -10.66 -16.40
C GLU A 337 -0.70 -10.91 -15.95
N SER A 338 -0.37 -12.13 -15.56
CA SER A 338 0.93 -12.52 -14.98
C SER A 338 1.79 -13.39 -15.90
N LYS A 339 1.52 -13.39 -17.21
CA LYS A 339 2.17 -14.29 -18.18
C LYS A 339 3.68 -14.08 -18.26
N ASN A 340 4.15 -12.85 -18.36
CA ASN A 340 5.58 -12.56 -18.46
C ASN A 340 6.31 -12.79 -17.14
N ALA A 341 5.64 -12.66 -15.99
CA ALA A 341 6.23 -13.02 -14.69
C ALA A 341 6.50 -14.53 -14.61
N VAL A 342 5.54 -15.36 -15.04
CA VAL A 342 5.71 -16.82 -15.12
C VAL A 342 6.78 -17.19 -16.15
N LYS A 343 6.80 -16.54 -17.31
CA LYS A 343 7.82 -16.74 -18.34
C LYS A 343 9.22 -16.41 -17.82
N LEU A 344 9.38 -15.27 -17.15
CA LEU A 344 10.64 -14.85 -16.53
C LEU A 344 11.10 -15.88 -15.50
N TRP A 345 10.22 -16.29 -14.59
CA TRP A 345 10.51 -17.30 -13.59
C TRP A 345 10.98 -18.60 -14.23
N ASN A 346 10.26 -19.12 -15.22
CA ASN A 346 10.60 -20.39 -15.84
C ASN A 346 11.94 -20.35 -16.58
N GLY A 347 12.31 -19.20 -17.15
CA GLY A 347 13.58 -19.00 -17.85
C GLY A 347 14.82 -18.85 -16.96
N MET A 348 14.66 -18.80 -15.63
CA MET A 348 15.79 -18.71 -14.69
C MET A 348 16.40 -20.08 -14.37
N SER A 349 17.71 -20.06 -14.07
CA SER A 349 18.44 -21.22 -13.53
C SER A 349 17.89 -21.64 -12.16
N VAL A 350 18.22 -22.84 -11.71
CA VAL A 350 17.78 -23.34 -10.39
C VAL A 350 18.44 -22.52 -9.27
N GLU A 351 19.68 -22.10 -9.49
CA GLU A 351 20.48 -21.28 -8.60
C GLU A 351 19.88 -19.88 -8.48
N ASP A 352 19.57 -19.22 -9.61
CA ASP A 352 18.95 -17.88 -9.61
C ASP A 352 17.55 -17.90 -9.00
N LYS A 353 16.76 -18.97 -9.20
CA LYS A 353 15.46 -19.14 -8.55
C LYS A 353 15.55 -19.23 -7.03
N LYS A 354 16.68 -19.70 -6.49
CA LYS A 354 16.92 -19.73 -5.05
C LYS A 354 17.37 -18.37 -4.54
N LEU A 355 18.30 -17.71 -5.23
CA LEU A 355 18.87 -16.43 -4.83
C LEU A 355 17.92 -15.25 -5.02
N TYR A 356 17.25 -15.17 -6.17
CA TYR A 356 16.37 -14.06 -6.56
C TYR A 356 14.92 -14.55 -6.65
N ASN A 357 14.45 -15.16 -5.57
CA ASN A 357 13.11 -15.73 -5.54
C ASN A 357 12.03 -14.63 -5.54
N PHE A 358 11.23 -14.58 -6.61
CA PHE A 358 10.05 -13.72 -6.71
C PHE A 358 8.75 -14.52 -6.94
N ASP A 359 8.75 -15.83 -6.67
CA ASP A 359 7.58 -16.68 -6.86
C ASP A 359 6.55 -16.49 -5.74
N ILE A 360 5.58 -15.61 -5.99
CA ILE A 360 4.50 -15.25 -5.05
C ILE A 360 3.63 -16.46 -4.64
N ARG A 361 3.61 -17.55 -5.41
CA ARG A 361 2.85 -18.78 -5.08
C ARG A 361 3.40 -19.47 -3.83
N LYS A 362 4.65 -19.19 -3.47
CA LYS A 362 5.30 -19.75 -2.28
C LYS A 362 5.00 -18.96 -1.00
N VAL A 363 4.33 -17.82 -1.10
CA VAL A 363 3.98 -16.99 0.06
C VAL A 363 2.77 -17.60 0.76
N ASP A 364 2.97 -18.03 2.01
CA ASP A 364 1.87 -18.30 2.92
C ASP A 364 1.35 -16.98 3.51
N TRP A 365 0.08 -16.68 3.26
CA TRP A 365 -0.50 -15.39 3.63
C TRP A 365 -0.60 -15.18 5.13
N ASP A 366 -0.81 -16.23 5.91
CA ASP A 366 -0.98 -16.11 7.36
C ASP A 366 0.37 -15.84 8.04
N THR A 367 1.42 -16.57 7.66
CA THR A 367 2.80 -16.31 8.08
C THR A 367 3.26 -14.91 7.65
N TYR A 368 2.95 -14.51 6.41
CA TYR A 368 3.30 -13.19 5.91
C TYR A 368 2.59 -12.07 6.69
N LEU A 369 1.27 -12.20 6.92
CA LEU A 369 0.50 -11.23 7.70
C LEU A 369 0.97 -11.18 9.16
N PHE A 370 1.32 -12.32 9.75
CA PHE A 370 1.93 -12.35 11.09
C PHE A 370 3.18 -11.48 11.17
N ASN A 371 4.14 -11.76 10.29
CA ASN A 371 5.43 -11.07 10.27
C ASN A 371 5.26 -9.59 9.93
N TYR A 372 4.36 -9.25 9.02
CA TYR A 372 4.02 -7.87 8.69
C TYR A 372 3.48 -7.13 9.92
N LEU A 373 2.50 -7.69 10.63
CA LEU A 373 1.91 -7.02 11.80
C LEU A 373 2.89 -6.92 12.98
N MET A 374 3.70 -7.95 13.20
CA MET A 374 4.79 -7.88 14.18
C MET A 374 5.85 -6.86 13.79
N GLY A 375 6.20 -6.77 12.51
CA GLY A 375 7.12 -5.76 11.99
C GLY A 375 6.58 -4.35 12.13
N ILE A 376 5.27 -4.13 11.97
CA ILE A 376 4.63 -2.86 12.32
C ILE A 376 4.81 -2.56 13.82
N LYS A 377 4.57 -3.55 14.69
CA LYS A 377 4.74 -3.38 16.14
C LYS A 377 6.18 -2.96 16.49
N ILE A 378 7.17 -3.67 15.94
CA ILE A 378 8.58 -3.53 16.30
C ILE A 378 9.26 -2.37 15.57
N TYR A 379 9.18 -2.30 14.24
CA TYR A 379 9.94 -1.35 13.44
C TYR A 379 9.24 -0.01 13.28
N MET A 380 7.92 -0.02 13.04
CA MET A 380 7.16 1.22 12.79
C MET A 380 6.72 1.90 14.09
N LEU A 381 6.13 1.15 15.01
CA LEU A 381 5.64 1.69 16.28
C LEU A 381 6.72 1.70 17.37
N LYS A 382 7.87 1.05 17.13
CA LYS A 382 9.00 0.98 18.07
C LYS A 382 8.58 0.41 19.44
N GLU A 383 7.63 -0.51 19.44
CA GLU A 383 7.13 -1.14 20.65
C GLU A 383 8.05 -2.30 21.07
N ARG A 384 8.23 -2.43 22.38
CA ARG A 384 9.04 -3.49 23.00
C ARG A 384 8.17 -4.72 23.25
N LEU A 385 8.63 -5.90 22.86
CA LEU A 385 7.84 -7.14 23.01
C LEU A 385 7.63 -7.50 24.48
N GLU A 386 8.52 -7.07 25.37
CA GLU A 386 8.40 -7.23 26.82
C GLU A 386 7.16 -6.51 27.38
N ASN A 387 6.64 -5.49 26.70
CA ASN A 387 5.43 -4.77 27.10
C ASN A 387 4.14 -5.52 26.74
N LEU A 388 4.20 -6.64 26.02
CA LEU A 388 3.01 -7.33 25.54
C LEU A 388 2.01 -7.68 26.67
N PRO A 389 2.41 -8.20 27.85
CA PRO A 389 1.48 -8.46 28.94
C PRO A 389 0.73 -7.20 29.42
N LYS A 390 1.43 -6.05 29.43
CA LYS A 390 0.83 -4.75 29.77
C LYS A 390 -0.17 -4.31 28.71
N ALA A 391 0.14 -4.49 27.42
CA ALA A 391 -0.77 -4.19 26.33
C ALA A 391 -2.02 -5.09 26.38
N GLN A 392 -1.87 -6.38 26.68
CA GLN A 392 -2.98 -7.31 26.86
C GLN A 392 -3.87 -6.94 28.06
N ALA A 393 -3.28 -6.53 29.19
CA ALA A 393 -4.02 -6.04 30.35
C ALA A 393 -4.81 -4.74 30.01
N ALA A 394 -4.19 -3.80 29.31
CA ALA A 394 -4.84 -2.58 28.85
C ALA A 394 -6.01 -2.88 27.89
N LEU A 395 -5.83 -3.81 26.94
CA LEU A 395 -6.90 -4.25 26.05
C LEU A 395 -8.04 -4.93 26.82
N SER A 396 -7.72 -5.76 27.81
CA SER A 396 -8.73 -6.42 28.66
C SER A 396 -9.54 -5.39 29.46
N TRP A 397 -8.89 -4.34 29.95
CA TRP A 397 -9.59 -3.21 30.58
C TRP A 397 -10.50 -2.47 29.58
N LEU A 398 -10.03 -2.20 28.37
CA LEU A 398 -10.86 -1.56 27.32
C LEU A 398 -12.10 -2.39 26.98
N ARG A 399 -11.97 -3.73 26.92
CA ARG A 399 -13.10 -4.64 26.69
C ARG A 399 -14.12 -4.56 27.83
N GLN A 400 -13.65 -4.58 29.08
CA GLN A 400 -14.52 -4.43 30.26
C GLN A 400 -15.20 -3.06 30.27
N PHE A 401 -14.45 -1.98 30.04
CA PHE A 401 -15.00 -0.63 29.96
C PHE A 401 -16.08 -0.51 28.87
N ASN A 402 -15.82 -1.04 27.67
CA ASN A 402 -16.79 -1.07 26.59
C ASN A 402 -18.06 -1.86 26.95
N PHE A 403 -17.90 -3.01 27.63
CA PHE A 403 -19.01 -3.82 28.13
C PHE A 403 -19.90 -3.05 29.11
N TYR A 404 -19.30 -2.49 30.17
CA TYR A 404 -20.05 -1.78 31.20
C TYR A 404 -20.67 -0.48 30.68
N SER A 405 -19.96 0.28 29.85
CA SER A 405 -20.48 1.52 29.25
C SER A 405 -21.64 1.24 28.28
N THR A 406 -21.55 0.21 27.45
CA THR A 406 -22.66 -0.21 26.57
C THR A 406 -23.87 -0.64 27.42
N GLY A 407 -23.65 -1.40 28.48
CA GLY A 407 -24.71 -1.81 29.41
C GLY A 407 -25.38 -0.62 30.11
N LEU A 408 -24.60 0.36 30.55
CA LEU A 408 -25.11 1.59 31.15
C LEU A 408 -25.93 2.42 30.14
N CYS A 409 -25.42 2.65 28.93
CA CYS A 409 -26.15 3.35 27.88
C CYS A 409 -27.49 2.67 27.57
N PHE A 410 -27.49 1.34 27.45
CA PHE A 410 -28.71 0.57 27.23
C PHE A 410 -29.69 0.70 28.41
N ALA A 411 -29.19 0.62 29.65
CA ALA A 411 -30.00 0.84 30.85
C ALA A 411 -30.63 2.25 30.89
N LEU A 412 -29.89 3.29 30.49
CA LEU A 412 -30.40 4.67 30.44
C LEU A 412 -31.48 4.85 29.36
N ILE A 413 -31.26 4.31 28.15
CA ILE A 413 -32.26 4.34 27.06
C ILE A 413 -33.54 3.61 27.49
N LEU A 414 -33.38 2.44 28.11
CA LEU A 414 -34.50 1.65 28.61
C LEU A 414 -35.25 2.38 29.73
N ARG A 415 -34.52 3.02 30.67
CA ARG A 415 -35.12 3.86 31.70
C ARG A 415 -35.92 5.01 31.09
N PHE A 416 -35.38 5.70 30.08
CA PHE A 416 -36.05 6.82 29.41
C PHE A 416 -37.30 6.40 28.62
N THR A 417 -37.25 5.27 27.92
CA THR A 417 -38.36 4.76 27.09
C THR A 417 -39.44 4.05 27.91
N ILE A 418 -39.08 3.32 28.96
CA ILE A 418 -40.00 2.58 29.84
C ILE A 418 -40.59 3.47 30.95
N TRP A 419 -39.93 4.58 31.33
CA TRP A 419 -40.51 5.56 32.27
C TRP A 419 -41.88 6.09 31.81
N ARG A 420 -42.18 6.04 30.50
CA ARG A 420 -43.47 6.43 29.92
C ARG A 420 -44.54 5.32 29.88
N ARG A 421 -44.27 4.06 30.26
CA ARG A 421 -45.27 2.97 30.27
C ARG A 421 -45.17 2.08 31.52
N GLN A 422 -46.24 2.03 32.32
CA GLN A 422 -46.38 1.12 33.48
C GLN A 422 -46.55 -0.34 33.02
N LYS A 423 -45.70 -1.27 33.51
CA LYS A 423 -46.05 -2.68 33.84
C LYS A 423 -44.87 -3.46 34.47
N ARG A 424 -45.19 -4.57 35.15
CA ARG A 424 -44.45 -5.28 36.22
C ARG A 424 -43.23 -6.15 35.83
N HIS A 425 -42.86 -6.27 34.55
CA HIS A 425 -41.74 -7.14 34.10
C HIS A 425 -40.67 -6.36 33.33
N LYS A 426 -40.09 -5.33 33.96
CA LYS A 426 -39.23 -4.33 33.30
C LYS A 426 -37.79 -4.77 33.01
N TRP A 427 -37.31 -5.82 33.67
CA TRP A 427 -35.92 -6.27 33.63
C TRP A 427 -35.64 -7.31 32.53
N ILE A 428 -36.67 -8.01 32.07
CA ILE A 428 -36.53 -9.13 31.10
C ILE A 428 -36.14 -8.60 29.71
N PRO A 429 -36.79 -7.57 29.14
CA PRO A 429 -36.35 -6.95 27.88
C PRO A 429 -34.96 -6.30 28.01
N TRP A 430 -34.62 -5.83 29.21
CA TRP A 430 -33.31 -5.24 29.51
C TRP A 430 -32.20 -6.29 29.46
N PHE A 431 -32.39 -7.40 30.18
CA PHE A 431 -31.48 -8.55 30.14
C PHE A 431 -31.38 -9.11 28.72
N THR A 432 -32.50 -9.36 28.04
CA THR A 432 -32.46 -9.97 26.69
C THR A 432 -31.82 -9.05 25.66
N GLY A 433 -32.15 -7.75 25.63
CA GLY A 433 -31.56 -6.80 24.68
C GLY A 433 -30.07 -6.52 24.92
N PHE A 434 -29.65 -6.43 26.19
CA PHE A 434 -28.23 -6.28 26.55
C PHE A 434 -27.43 -7.52 26.17
N PHE A 435 -27.89 -8.71 26.56
CA PHE A 435 -27.21 -9.95 26.20
C PHE A 435 -27.27 -10.20 24.69
N LEU A 436 -28.36 -9.93 23.99
CA LEU A 436 -28.40 -10.04 22.52
C LEU A 436 -27.44 -9.07 21.83
N SER A 437 -27.29 -7.85 22.34
CA SER A 437 -26.34 -6.87 21.78
C SER A 437 -24.89 -7.22 22.11
N TYR A 438 -24.64 -7.73 23.33
CA TYR A 438 -23.35 -8.23 23.77
C TYR A 438 -22.95 -9.49 23.02
N PHE A 439 -23.85 -10.45 22.91
CA PHE A 439 -23.69 -11.62 22.06
C PHE A 439 -23.49 -11.14 20.64
N TYR A 440 -24.31 -10.28 20.04
CA TYR A 440 -24.06 -9.80 18.67
C TYR A 440 -22.68 -9.15 18.47
N GLN A 441 -22.20 -8.34 19.43
CA GLN A 441 -20.86 -7.75 19.39
C GLN A 441 -19.73 -8.80 19.51
N ASN A 442 -19.93 -9.88 20.28
CA ASN A 442 -18.92 -10.93 20.50
C ASN A 442 -19.15 -12.20 19.66
N TYR A 443 -20.31 -12.38 19.05
CA TYR A 443 -20.74 -13.55 18.27
C TYR A 443 -20.10 -13.54 16.90
N ASN A 444 -19.87 -12.35 16.34
CA ASN A 444 -19.05 -12.18 15.15
C ASN A 444 -17.58 -12.58 15.35
N ILE A 445 -17.10 -12.66 16.60
CA ILE A 445 -15.74 -13.11 16.94
C ILE A 445 -15.70 -14.65 16.94
N LEU A 446 -16.73 -15.31 17.51
CA LEU A 446 -16.80 -16.77 17.65
C LEU A 446 -17.02 -17.53 16.33
N ARG A 447 -17.51 -16.87 15.28
CA ARG A 447 -17.83 -17.51 13.99
C ARG A 447 -16.73 -17.38 12.94
N ARG A 448 -15.64 -16.68 13.24
CA ARG A 448 -14.54 -16.49 12.29
C ARG A 448 -13.59 -17.69 12.36
N PRO A 449 -13.06 -18.17 11.21
CA PRO A 449 -12.09 -19.26 11.22
C PRO A 449 -10.89 -18.87 12.08
N SER A 450 -10.42 -19.78 12.93
CA SER A 450 -9.17 -19.58 13.67
C SER A 450 -8.03 -19.41 12.67
N ALA A 451 -7.25 -18.34 12.83
CA ALA A 451 -6.01 -18.12 12.14
C ALA A 451 -4.90 -18.81 12.91
N ASP A 452 -3.99 -19.45 12.19
CA ASP A 452 -2.80 -20.05 12.76
C ASP A 452 -1.81 -18.94 13.12
N LEU A 453 -1.93 -18.42 14.34
CA LEU A 453 -1.01 -17.42 14.87
C LEU A 453 0.26 -18.08 15.38
N ILE A 454 1.41 -17.57 14.97
CA ILE A 454 2.71 -18.05 15.44
C ILE A 454 2.86 -17.71 16.94
N PRO A 455 3.23 -18.67 17.81
CA PRO A 455 3.53 -18.40 19.21
C PRO A 455 4.68 -17.39 19.36
N LEU A 456 4.57 -16.47 20.32
CA LEU A 456 5.59 -15.42 20.51
C LEU A 456 7.01 -15.96 20.70
N GLU A 457 7.15 -17.06 21.45
CA GLU A 457 8.46 -17.67 21.71
C GLU A 457 9.06 -18.30 20.45
N GLU A 458 8.22 -18.85 19.57
CA GLU A 458 8.66 -19.33 18.26
C GLU A 458 9.09 -18.15 17.38
N TYR A 459 8.29 -17.08 17.33
CA TYR A 459 8.63 -15.87 16.59
C TYR A 459 9.96 -15.26 17.07
N LYS A 460 10.18 -15.12 18.38
CA LYS A 460 11.45 -14.60 18.92
C LYS A 460 12.64 -15.45 18.48
N ARG A 461 12.53 -16.79 18.47
CA ARG A 461 13.61 -17.68 18.01
C ARG A 461 13.92 -17.48 16.52
N GLN A 462 12.89 -17.32 15.69
CA GLN A 462 13.04 -17.16 14.24
C GLN A 462 13.52 -15.76 13.84
N SER A 463 13.20 -14.72 14.63
CA SER A 463 13.33 -13.32 14.22
C SER A 463 14.48 -12.56 14.86
N ILE A 464 14.91 -12.94 16.08
CA ILE A 464 15.77 -12.10 16.92
C ILE A 464 17.29 -12.32 16.78
N PRO A 465 17.86 -13.47 16.33
CA PRO A 465 19.33 -13.63 16.40
C PRO A 465 20.07 -13.86 15.06
N HIS A 466 19.76 -13.18 13.95
CA HIS A 466 20.62 -13.34 12.76
C HIS A 466 21.04 -12.07 12.01
N TYR A 467 20.42 -10.92 12.29
CA TYR A 467 20.78 -9.68 11.59
C TYR A 467 21.58 -8.70 12.44
N LEU A 468 21.35 -8.66 13.76
CA LEU A 468 22.11 -7.77 14.66
C LEU A 468 23.57 -8.22 14.84
N GLU A 469 23.87 -9.52 14.74
CA GLU A 469 25.26 -10.04 14.79
C GLU A 469 26.01 -9.89 13.46
N LYS A 470 25.32 -9.71 12.33
CA LYS A 470 25.96 -9.68 11.00
C LYS A 470 26.36 -8.27 10.55
N PHE A 471 25.89 -7.24 11.27
CA PHE A 471 26.11 -5.82 10.97
C PHE A 471 26.59 -5.01 12.20
N SER A 472 26.88 -5.67 13.32
CA SER A 472 27.75 -5.18 14.40
C SER A 472 29.17 -5.66 14.15
#